data_AF-A0A364Y1D1-F1
#
_entry.id   AF-A0A364Y1D1-F1
#
_cell.length_a   1.000
_cell.length_b   1.000
_cell.length_c   1.000
_cell.angle_alpha   90.00
_cell.angle_beta   90.00
_cell.angle_gamma   90.00
#
_symmetry.space_group_name_H-M   'P 1'
#
loop_
_entity.id
_entity.type
_entity.pdbx_description
1 polymer ?
#
loop_
_entity_poly.entity_id
_entity_poly.type
_entity_poly.pdbx_seq_one_letter_code
_entity_poly.pdbx_strand_id
1 'polypeptide(L)'
;MLPVVLYTKRKIFKSYCGFSFFIFIWIYDPQKKDSSLIRHEKIHFLQQLELLFIFHWLLYGLFYVAARLAGHNHDKSYRSIPFEREAYAHEDNINYLNDRVAFSWVRYCVP
;
A
#
# COMPACT_ATOMS: atom_id res chain seq x y z
N MET A 1 5.79 -12.91 -10.64
CA MET A 1 4.38 -13.29 -10.90
C MET A 1 3.52 -12.09 -10.59
N LEU A 2 2.63 -11.69 -11.50
CA LEU A 2 1.67 -10.63 -11.20
C LEU A 2 0.67 -11.15 -10.16
N PRO A 3 0.32 -10.36 -9.14
CA PRO A 3 -0.65 -10.76 -8.13
C PRO A 3 -2.03 -10.98 -8.78
N VAL A 4 -2.80 -11.92 -8.22
CA VAL A 4 -4.17 -12.18 -8.66
C VAL A 4 -5.04 -11.04 -8.16
N VAL A 5 -5.57 -10.23 -9.09
CA VAL A 5 -6.47 -9.12 -8.76
C VAL A 5 -7.90 -9.64 -8.67
N LEU A 6 -8.52 -9.46 -7.51
CA LEU A 6 -9.89 -9.84 -7.20
C LEU A 6 -10.75 -8.59 -7.06
N TYR A 7 -11.73 -8.42 -7.94
CA TYR A 7 -12.68 -7.31 -7.88
C TYR A 7 -13.87 -7.67 -6.99
N THR A 8 -14.16 -6.87 -5.97
CA THR A 8 -15.31 -7.08 -5.08
C THR A 8 -16.42 -6.06 -5.34
N LYS A 9 -17.68 -6.50 -5.26
CA LYS A 9 -18.86 -5.61 -5.38
C LYS A 9 -19.20 -4.87 -4.08
N ARG A 10 -18.51 -5.18 -2.98
CA ARG A 10 -18.67 -4.57 -1.65
C ARG A 10 -17.29 -4.25 -1.08
N LYS A 11 -17.18 -3.13 -0.35
CA LYS A 11 -15.96 -2.80 0.39
C LYS A 11 -15.70 -3.87 1.44
N ILE A 12 -14.46 -4.37 1.49
CA ILE A 12 -14.04 -5.36 2.49
C ILE A 12 -14.00 -4.72 3.88
N PHE A 13 -13.55 -3.46 3.95
CA PHE A 13 -13.55 -2.65 5.15
C PHE A 13 -14.28 -1.34 4.88
N LYS A 14 -15.05 -0.83 5.86
CA LYS A 14 -15.87 0.38 5.70
C LYS A 14 -15.08 1.59 5.15
N SER A 15 -13.80 1.71 5.50
CA SER A 15 -12.97 2.87 5.18
C SER A 15 -12.02 2.69 4.00
N TYR A 16 -11.81 1.47 3.50
CA TYR A 16 -10.72 1.16 2.55
C TYR A 16 -11.28 0.62 1.23
N CYS A 17 -10.74 1.11 0.12
CA CYS A 17 -11.15 0.72 -1.24
C CYS A 17 -10.25 -0.36 -1.84
N GLY A 18 -9.06 -0.59 -1.28
CA GLY A 18 -8.13 -1.63 -1.70
C GLY A 18 -7.47 -2.33 -0.50
N PHE A 19 -6.99 -3.54 -0.72
CA PHE A 19 -6.21 -4.30 0.26
C PHE A 19 -5.35 -5.35 -0.46
N SER A 20 -4.05 -5.31 -0.23
CA SER A 20 -3.10 -6.30 -0.74
C SER A 20 -2.63 -7.22 0.37
N PHE A 21 -2.84 -8.52 0.23
CA PHE A 21 -2.30 -9.51 1.17
C PHE A 21 -1.93 -10.80 0.44
N PHE A 22 -0.66 -11.18 0.58
CA PHE A 22 -0.09 -12.35 -0.09
C PHE A 22 -0.21 -12.24 -1.62
N ILE A 23 -0.62 -13.29 -2.33
CA ILE A 23 -0.80 -13.27 -3.80
C ILE A 23 -2.07 -12.54 -4.26
N PHE A 24 -2.88 -12.01 -3.35
CA PHE A 24 -4.19 -11.45 -3.67
C PHE A 24 -4.21 -9.94 -3.46
N ILE A 25 -4.70 -9.23 -4.49
CA ILE A 25 -5.04 -7.82 -4.40
C ILE A 25 -6.55 -7.72 -4.50
N TRP A 26 -7.20 -7.27 -3.44
CA TRP A 26 -8.62 -6.97 -3.45
C TRP A 26 -8.86 -5.52 -3.77
N ILE A 27 -9.70 -5.28 -4.76
CA ILE A 27 -10.07 -3.93 -5.18
C ILE A 27 -11.58 -3.82 -5.18
N TYR A 28 -12.07 -2.90 -4.36
CA TYR A 28 -13.43 -2.40 -4.49
C TYR A 28 -13.43 -1.31 -5.58
N ASP A 29 -13.69 -1.75 -6.80
CA ASP A 29 -13.91 -0.85 -7.93
C ASP A 29 -15.18 -1.26 -8.67
N PRO A 30 -16.32 -0.63 -8.36
CA PRO A 30 -17.60 -0.94 -9.01
C PRO A 30 -17.61 -0.61 -10.50
N GLN A 31 -16.66 0.19 -11.03
CA GLN A 31 -16.58 0.56 -12.44
C GLN A 31 -15.34 0.02 -13.17
N LYS A 32 -14.41 -0.63 -12.47
CA LYS A 32 -13.11 -1.10 -13.00
C LYS A 32 -12.29 0.00 -13.70
N LYS A 33 -12.34 1.23 -13.20
CA LYS A 33 -11.69 2.40 -13.80
C LYS A 33 -10.58 3.01 -12.97
N ASP A 34 -10.43 2.63 -11.70
CA ASP A 34 -9.47 3.28 -10.82
C ASP A 34 -8.07 2.70 -11.01
N SER A 35 -7.44 3.13 -12.10
CA SER A 35 -6.06 2.77 -12.45
C SER A 35 -5.04 3.23 -11.41
N SER A 36 -5.36 4.27 -10.63
CA SER A 36 -4.51 4.80 -9.58
C SER A 36 -4.52 3.86 -8.37
N LEU A 37 -5.72 3.49 -7.89
CA LEU A 37 -5.88 2.49 -6.82
C LEU A 37 -5.25 1.14 -7.19
N ILE A 38 -5.41 0.68 -8.44
CA ILE A 38 -4.74 -0.56 -8.91
C ILE A 38 -3.22 -0.44 -8.82
N ARG A 39 -2.64 0.72 -9.19
CA ARG A 39 -1.19 0.94 -9.08
C ARG A 39 -0.75 1.02 -7.62
N HIS A 40 -1.50 1.73 -6.78
CA HIS A 40 -1.26 1.82 -5.34
C HIS A 40 -1.13 0.42 -4.70
N GLU A 41 -2.11 -0.45 -4.95
CA GLU A 41 -2.09 -1.82 -4.42
C GLU A 41 -0.95 -2.67 -5.01
N LYS A 42 -0.60 -2.47 -6.29
CA LYS A 42 0.55 -3.16 -6.89
C LYS A 42 1.89 -2.70 -6.27
N ILE A 43 2.01 -1.43 -5.87
CA ILE A 43 3.18 -0.93 -5.13
C ILE A 43 3.28 -1.65 -3.78
N HIS A 44 2.18 -1.76 -3.03
CA HIS A 44 2.14 -2.52 -1.76
C HIS A 44 2.54 -3.98 -1.96
N PHE A 45 2.08 -4.63 -3.02
CA PHE A 45 2.49 -6.00 -3.33
C PHE A 45 3.99 -6.13 -3.59
N LEU A 46 4.61 -5.19 -4.32
CA LEU A 46 6.06 -5.19 -4.53
C LEU A 46 6.81 -4.97 -3.21
N GLN A 47 6.36 -4.06 -2.35
CA GLN A 47 6.93 -3.86 -1.00
C GLN A 47 6.80 -5.12 -0.13
N GLN A 48 5.67 -5.84 -0.24
CA GLN A 48 5.47 -7.12 0.44
C GLN A 48 6.47 -8.18 -0.05
N LEU A 49 6.71 -8.28 -1.36
CA LEU A 49 7.70 -9.18 -1.92
C LEU A 49 9.13 -8.86 -1.44
N GLU A 50 9.50 -7.58 -1.40
CA GLU A 50 10.81 -7.12 -0.89
C GLU A 50 11.09 -7.55 0.54
N LEU A 51 10.02 -7.68 1.34
CA LEU A 51 10.07 -7.94 2.78
C LEU A 51 9.53 -9.33 3.14
N LEU A 52 9.53 -10.27 2.18
CA LEU A 52 9.09 -11.66 2.36
C LEU A 52 7.69 -11.79 3.01
N PHE A 53 6.81 -10.80 2.76
CA PHE A 53 5.50 -10.59 3.36
C PHE A 53 5.49 -10.37 4.87
N ILE A 54 6.17 -11.21 5.65
CA ILE A 54 6.16 -11.18 7.12
C ILE A 54 6.79 -9.88 7.63
N PHE A 55 7.96 -9.49 7.10
CA PHE A 55 8.64 -8.27 7.56
C PHE A 55 7.88 -7.00 7.17
N HIS A 56 7.10 -7.04 6.08
CA HIS A 56 6.24 -5.92 5.68
C HIS A 56 5.20 -5.64 6.76
N TRP A 57 4.42 -6.65 7.18
CA TRP A 57 3.39 -6.47 8.20
C TRP A 57 3.96 -6.05 9.56
N LEU A 58 5.13 -6.58 9.93
CA LEU A 58 5.83 -6.20 11.16
C LEU A 58 6.23 -4.71 11.12
N LEU A 59 6.93 -4.28 10.07
CA LEU A 59 7.37 -2.88 9.94
C LEU A 59 6.19 -1.92 9.78
N TYR A 60 5.17 -2.31 9.01
CA TYR A 60 3.95 -1.54 8.83
C TYR A 60 3.28 -1.25 10.18
N GLY A 61 3.12 -2.30 11.01
CA GLY A 61 2.58 -2.17 12.36
C GLY A 61 3.47 -1.31 13.27
N LEU A 62 4.79 -1.48 13.21
CA LEU A 62 5.74 -0.69 14.01
C LEU A 62 5.68 0.80 13.65
N PHE A 63 5.68 1.16 12.36
CA PHE A 63 5.57 2.56 11.93
C PHE A 63 4.22 3.16 12.35
N TYR A 64 3.13 2.40 12.21
CA TYR A 64 1.82 2.85 12.64
C TYR A 64 1.77 3.10 14.15
N VAL A 65 2.27 2.16 14.97
CA VAL A 65 2.29 2.30 16.43
C VAL A 65 3.19 3.46 16.85
N ALA A 66 4.37 3.60 16.25
CA ALA A 66 5.26 4.73 16.52
C ALA A 66 4.57 6.08 16.25
N ALA A 67 3.85 6.21 15.13
CA ALA A 67 3.09 7.42 14.80
C ALA A 67 1.94 7.67 15.80
N ARG A 68 1.23 6.62 16.23
CA ARG A 68 0.19 6.71 17.25
C ARG A 68 0.73 7.15 18.61
N LEU A 69 1.90 6.63 19.01
CA LEU A 69 2.59 7.03 20.23
C LEU A 69 3.10 8.47 20.16
N ALA A 70 3.44 8.96 18.96
CA ALA A 70 3.76 10.37 18.70
C ALA A 70 2.51 11.30 18.68
N GLY A 71 1.33 10.79 19.05
CA GLY A 71 0.11 11.58 19.18
C GLY A 71 -0.66 11.80 17.86
N HIS A 72 -0.31 11.08 16.79
CA HIS A 72 -1.06 11.16 15.54
C HIS A 72 -2.44 10.49 15.67
N ASN A 73 -3.46 11.10 15.05
CA ASN A 73 -4.76 10.44 14.87
C ASN A 73 -4.65 9.29 13.86
N HIS A 74 -5.73 8.53 13.64
CA HIS A 74 -5.69 7.31 12.81
C HIS A 74 -5.25 7.61 11.38
N ASP A 75 -5.90 8.59 10.73
CA ASP A 75 -5.62 8.99 9.35
C ASP A 75 -4.19 9.52 9.19
N LYS A 76 -3.73 10.40 10.09
CA LYS A 76 -2.36 10.92 10.07
C LYS A 76 -1.33 9.83 10.30
N SER A 77 -1.61 8.87 11.19
CA SER A 77 -0.71 7.74 11.45
C SER A 77 -0.58 6.85 10.22
N TYR A 78 -1.72 6.50 9.61
CA TYR A 78 -1.78 5.70 8.39
C TYR A 78 -1.00 6.38 7.25
N ARG A 79 -1.31 7.65 6.96
CA ARG A 79 -0.63 8.42 5.91
C ARG A 79 0.86 8.69 6.18
N SER A 80 1.31 8.55 7.42
CA SER A 80 2.72 8.74 7.78
C SER A 80 3.58 7.47 7.58
N ILE A 81 2.96 6.31 7.36
CA ILE A 81 3.70 5.06 7.13
C ILE A 81 4.51 5.17 5.84
N PRO A 82 5.81 4.86 5.83
CA PRO A 82 6.66 5.00 4.64
C PRO A 82 6.14 4.25 3.40
N PHE A 83 5.56 3.08 3.61
CA PHE A 83 4.92 2.27 2.57
C PHE A 83 3.75 3.00 1.89
N GLU A 84 2.87 3.60 2.70
CA GLU A 84 1.74 4.41 2.23
C GLU A 84 2.22 5.69 1.56
N ARG A 85 3.23 6.36 2.12
CA ARG A 85 3.82 7.57 1.53
C ARG A 85 4.37 7.30 0.13
N GLU A 86 5.08 6.18 -0.05
CA GLU A 86 5.58 5.77 -1.38
C GLU A 86 4.42 5.49 -2.34
N ALA A 87 3.42 4.70 -1.90
CA ALA A 87 2.30 4.32 -2.74
C ALA A 87 1.48 5.53 -3.19
N TYR A 88 1.13 6.43 -2.28
CA TYR A 88 0.43 7.69 -2.59
C TYR A 88 1.27 8.64 -3.47
N ALA A 89 2.59 8.68 -3.31
CA ALA A 89 3.44 9.54 -4.13
C ALA A 89 3.50 9.09 -5.60
N HIS A 90 3.19 7.82 -5.88
CA HIS A 90 3.42 7.21 -7.19
C HIS A 90 2.20 6.49 -7.79
N GLU A 91 1.04 6.52 -7.13
CA GLU A 91 -0.20 5.89 -7.63
C GLU A 91 -0.67 6.45 -8.98
N ASP A 92 -0.36 7.71 -9.29
CA ASP A 92 -0.69 8.32 -10.59
C ASP A 92 0.41 8.15 -11.65
N ASN A 93 1.60 7.68 -11.29
CA ASN A 93 2.68 7.44 -12.24
C ASN A 93 2.51 6.07 -12.92
N ILE A 94 2.06 6.10 -14.17
CA ILE A 94 1.79 4.93 -15.00
C ILE A 94 3.02 4.01 -15.15
N ASN A 95 4.22 4.58 -15.19
CA ASN A 95 5.46 3.84 -15.43
C ASN A 95 6.14 3.39 -14.14
N TYR A 96 5.69 3.85 -12.97
CA TYR A 96 6.39 3.60 -11.71
C TYR A 96 6.61 2.13 -11.43
N LEU A 97 5.63 1.26 -11.69
CA LEU A 97 5.78 -0.18 -11.44
C LEU A 97 6.92 -0.83 -12.24
N ASN A 98 7.28 -0.26 -13.40
CA ASN A 98 8.40 -0.75 -14.22
C ASN A 98 9.74 -0.15 -13.77
N ASP A 99 9.73 1.13 -13.40
CA ASP A 99 10.94 1.89 -13.07
C ASP A 99 11.29 1.86 -11.56
N ARG A 100 10.41 1.29 -10.73
CA ARG A 100 10.54 1.28 -9.27
C ARG A 100 11.79 0.52 -8.86
N VAL A 101 12.67 1.23 -8.15
CA VAL A 101 13.85 0.64 -7.52
C VAL A 101 13.43 -0.12 -6.27
N ALA A 102 14.06 -1.29 -6.04
CA ALA A 102 13.79 -2.07 -4.86
C ALA A 102 14.08 -1.27 -3.57
N PHE A 103 13.24 -1.43 -2.54
CA PHE A 103 13.32 -0.74 -1.26
C PHE A 103 13.19 0.80 -1.32
N SER A 104 12.51 1.33 -2.35
CA SER A 104 12.28 2.79 -2.48
C SER A 104 11.53 3.41 -1.30
N TRP A 105 10.68 2.63 -0.60
CA TRP A 105 9.98 3.05 0.63
C TRP A 105 10.91 3.57 1.73
N VAL A 106 12.18 3.15 1.77
CA VAL A 106 13.16 3.60 2.78
C VAL A 106 13.36 5.12 2.72
N ARG A 107 13.24 5.72 1.53
CA ARG A 107 13.35 7.18 1.33
C ARG A 107 12.24 7.96 2.05
N TYR A 108 11.17 7.27 2.42
CA TYR A 108 10.01 7.85 3.10
C TYR A 108 10.00 7.56 4.61
N CYS A 109 11.05 6.94 5.16
CA CYS A 109 11.23 6.74 6.60
C CYS A 109 11.57 8.03 7.36
N VAL A 110 12.11 9.03 6.66
CA VAL A 110 12.41 10.36 7.22
C VAL A 110 11.37 11.35 6.69
N PRO A 111 10.83 12.27 7.51
CA PRO A 111 9.87 13.27 7.07
C PRO A 111 10.40 14.13 5.92
#